data_AF-A0A913X7H0-F1
#
_entry.id   AF-A0A913X7H0-F1
#
_cell.length_a   1.000
_cell.length_b   1.000
_cell.length_c   1.000
_cell.angle_alpha   90.00
_cell.angle_beta   90.00
_cell.angle_gamma   90.00
#
_symmetry.space_group_name_H-M   'P 1'
#
loop_
_entity.id
_entity.type
_entity.pdbx_description
1 polymer ?
#
loop_
_entity_poly.entity_id
_entity_poly.type
_entity_poly.pdbx_seq_one_letter_code
_entity_poly.pdbx_strand_id
1 'polypeptide(L)'
;MTSSEKYEELEEELKALYEDVNTKILHRIPKLSGEKKKLAIREVEKQIEDANIMIEDMELEAGHAPGAYRNPMTSRVRSYKRDFEKLRKDLGKPSGGPRVTFGREELFDSNPESDQKFRVNQATESLNRTSESIARSTRVAVETEQIGGEIIEDLGDQRESLIRTRDRLKETHQDLGRSRRILNSMAIRVATNKLLLLMIIVVELAILGAVVYLKFFKK
;
A
#
# COMPACT_ATOMS: atom_id res chain seq x y z
N MET A 1 -10.73 22.34 -5.24
CA MET A 1 -9.59 21.42 -5.36
C MET A 1 -10.12 20.04 -5.00
N THR A 2 -9.97 19.10 -5.91
CA THR A 2 -10.57 17.75 -5.83
C THR A 2 -9.83 16.93 -4.77
N SER A 3 -10.53 16.17 -3.92
CA SER A 3 -9.94 15.35 -2.84
C SER A 3 -8.73 14.48 -3.26
N SER A 4 -8.63 14.14 -4.56
CA SER A 4 -7.45 13.47 -5.14
C SER A 4 -6.15 14.29 -5.09
N GLU A 5 -6.22 15.61 -5.33
CA GLU A 5 -5.05 16.51 -5.40
C GLU A 5 -4.41 16.68 -4.02
N LYS A 6 -5.25 16.90 -2.99
CA LYS A 6 -4.79 17.00 -1.60
C LYS A 6 -4.17 15.69 -1.11
N TYR A 7 -4.70 14.55 -1.53
CA TYR A 7 -4.10 13.25 -1.19
C TYR A 7 -2.72 13.07 -1.83
N GLU A 8 -2.53 13.51 -3.08
CA GLU A 8 -1.24 13.43 -3.77
C GLU A 8 -0.19 14.34 -3.12
N GLU A 9 -0.55 15.57 -2.74
CA GLU A 9 0.33 16.47 -1.99
C GLU A 9 0.77 15.86 -0.64
N LEU A 10 -0.18 15.33 0.13
CA LEU A 10 0.14 14.63 1.39
C LEU A 10 1.03 13.40 1.15
N GLU A 11 0.81 12.65 0.08
CA GLU A 11 1.64 11.49 -0.27
C GLU A 11 3.08 11.89 -0.59
N GLU A 12 3.30 13.01 -1.30
CA GLU A 12 4.64 13.53 -1.61
C GLU A 12 5.36 14.03 -0.36
N GLU A 13 4.69 14.80 0.49
CA GLU A 13 5.25 15.28 1.76
C GLU A 13 5.64 14.11 2.68
N LEU A 14 4.77 13.09 2.77
CA LEU A 14 5.03 11.91 3.58
C LEU A 14 6.23 11.10 3.09
N LYS A 15 6.42 10.98 1.76
CA LYS A 15 7.61 10.33 1.18
C LYS A 15 8.88 11.08 1.50
N ALA A 16 8.88 12.40 1.34
CA ALA A 16 10.04 13.23 1.67
C ALA A 16 10.41 13.10 3.16
N LEU A 17 9.41 13.09 4.04
CA LEU A 17 9.59 12.90 5.48
C LEU A 17 10.13 11.50 5.82
N TYR A 18 9.64 10.47 5.14
CA TYR A 18 10.13 9.10 5.29
C TYR A 18 11.61 8.98 4.91
N GLU A 19 12.03 9.55 3.78
CA GLU A 19 13.43 9.53 3.35
C GLU A 19 14.36 10.27 4.33
N ASP A 20 13.95 11.44 4.83
CA ASP A 20 14.70 12.21 5.83
C ASP A 20 14.85 11.42 7.15
N VAL A 21 13.75 10.91 7.68
CA VAL A 21 13.73 10.11 8.92
C VAL A 21 14.59 8.86 8.77
N ASN A 22 14.42 8.12 7.67
CA ASN A 22 15.18 6.90 7.41
C ASN A 22 16.69 7.20 7.31
N THR A 23 17.07 8.28 6.62
CA THR A 23 18.48 8.72 6.51
C THR A 23 19.05 9.11 7.87
N LYS A 24 18.29 9.84 8.69
CA LYS A 24 18.69 10.21 10.06
C LYS A 24 18.88 8.97 10.94
N ILE A 25 17.99 7.99 10.88
CA ILE A 25 18.06 6.74 11.64
C ILE A 25 19.25 5.86 11.21
N LEU A 26 19.45 5.64 9.92
CA LEU A 26 20.51 4.75 9.41
C LEU A 26 21.91 5.37 9.46
N HIS A 27 22.05 6.65 9.14
CA HIS A 27 23.37 7.24 8.86
C HIS A 27 23.83 8.28 9.88
N ARG A 28 22.90 8.98 10.57
CA ARG A 28 23.23 10.11 11.45
C ARG A 28 23.22 9.74 12.93
N ILE A 29 22.13 9.14 13.43
CA ILE A 29 21.97 8.74 14.83
C ILE A 29 23.06 7.76 15.31
N PRO A 30 23.54 6.79 14.50
CA PRO A 30 24.61 5.88 14.93
C PRO A 30 25.97 6.57 15.10
N LYS A 31 26.22 7.67 14.37
CA LYS A 31 27.48 8.43 14.42
C LYS A 31 27.52 9.46 15.56
N LEU A 32 26.36 9.77 16.15
CA LEU A 32 26.23 10.72 17.25
C LEU A 32 26.32 9.99 18.59
N SER A 33 26.92 10.66 19.58
CA SER A 33 27.03 10.15 20.96
C SER A 33 26.57 11.19 21.97
N GLY A 34 26.16 10.74 23.16
CA GLY A 34 25.76 11.58 24.28
C GLY A 34 24.51 12.44 24.01
N GLU A 35 24.57 13.71 24.39
CA GLU A 35 23.44 14.65 24.34
C GLU A 35 22.97 14.96 22.92
N LYS A 36 23.90 15.07 21.96
CA LYS A 36 23.59 15.29 20.53
C LYS A 36 22.77 14.13 19.95
N LYS A 37 23.04 12.89 20.40
CA LYS A 37 22.25 11.71 20.01
C LYS A 37 20.84 11.79 20.56
N LYS A 38 20.70 12.16 21.83
CA LYS A 38 19.39 12.28 22.50
C LYS A 38 18.52 13.37 21.85
N LEU A 39 19.11 14.49 21.46
CA LEU A 39 18.42 15.54 20.71
C LEU A 39 18.00 15.07 19.32
N ALA A 40 18.87 14.39 18.58
CA ALA A 40 18.54 13.84 17.26
C ALA A 40 17.44 12.77 17.33
N ILE A 41 17.44 11.93 18.38
CA ILE A 41 16.36 10.96 18.60
C ILE A 41 15.03 11.68 18.84
N ARG A 42 14.98 12.70 19.71
CA ARG A 42 13.76 13.49 19.95
C ARG A 42 13.25 14.21 18.70
N GLU A 43 14.15 14.73 17.89
CA GLU A 43 13.80 15.36 16.61
C GLU A 43 13.13 14.34 15.68
N VAL A 44 13.70 13.14 15.56
CA VAL A 44 13.12 12.05 14.76
C VAL A 44 11.80 11.55 15.36
N GLU A 45 11.67 11.44 16.68
CA GLU A 45 10.41 11.08 17.34
C GLU A 45 9.31 12.08 16.99
N LYS A 46 9.61 13.38 17.02
CA LYS A 46 8.67 14.42 16.61
C LYS A 46 8.29 14.31 15.13
N GLN A 47 9.26 14.08 14.25
CA GLN A 47 9.00 13.89 12.82
C GLN A 47 8.11 12.66 12.54
N ILE A 48 8.26 11.59 13.32
CA ILE A 48 7.38 10.42 13.24
C ILE A 48 5.97 10.76 13.72
N GLU A 49 5.83 11.58 14.76
CA GLU A 49 4.53 12.07 15.23
C GLU A 49 3.83 12.94 14.17
N ASP A 50 4.56 13.89 13.57
CA ASP A 50 4.07 14.73 12.48
C ASP A 50 3.64 13.86 11.26
N ALA A 51 4.39 12.80 10.94
CA ALA A 51 4.02 11.84 9.90
C ALA A 51 2.72 11.08 10.20
N ASN A 52 2.47 10.73 11.47
CA ASN A 52 1.23 10.04 11.86
C ASN A 52 0.00 10.94 11.69
N ILE A 53 0.12 12.24 11.97
CA ILE A 53 -0.95 13.22 11.72
C ILE A 53 -1.25 13.28 10.22
N MET A 54 -0.20 13.34 9.39
CA MET A 54 -0.35 13.36 7.93
C MET A 54 -0.99 12.07 7.39
N ILE A 55 -0.64 10.92 7.96
CA ILE A 55 -1.28 9.63 7.67
C ILE A 55 -2.78 9.65 8.01
N GLU A 56 -3.17 10.22 9.15
CA GLU A 56 -4.57 10.37 9.55
C GLU A 56 -5.34 11.26 8.54
N ASP A 57 -4.75 12.37 8.12
CA ASP A 57 -5.32 13.24 7.08
C ASP A 57 -5.46 12.52 5.74
N MET A 58 -4.48 11.71 5.33
CA MET A 58 -4.57 10.87 4.13
C MET A 58 -5.66 9.80 4.25
N GLU A 59 -5.87 9.23 5.44
CA GLU A 59 -6.93 8.27 5.75
C GLU A 59 -8.32 8.90 5.58
N LEU A 60 -8.49 10.14 6.07
CA LEU A 60 -9.70 10.93 5.89
C LEU A 60 -9.97 11.21 4.41
N GLU A 61 -8.97 11.67 3.65
CA GLU A 61 -9.13 11.95 2.21
C GLU A 61 -9.42 10.66 1.41
N ALA A 62 -8.74 9.55 1.72
CA ALA A 62 -9.03 8.24 1.13
C ALA A 62 -10.47 7.79 1.39
N GLY A 63 -11.03 8.11 2.57
CA GLY A 63 -12.44 7.88 2.90
C GLY A 63 -13.42 8.64 2.01
N HIS A 64 -13.10 9.90 1.67
CA HIS A 64 -13.92 10.75 0.80
C HIS A 64 -13.81 10.36 -0.70
N ALA A 65 -12.82 9.56 -1.08
CA ALA A 65 -12.63 9.14 -2.45
C ALA A 65 -13.72 8.19 -2.99
N PRO A 66 -14.03 8.22 -4.30
CA PRO A 66 -14.91 7.26 -4.96
C PRO A 66 -14.37 5.82 -4.87
N GLY A 67 -15.26 4.83 -4.85
CA GLY A 67 -14.91 3.43 -4.54
C GLY A 67 -13.81 2.78 -5.39
N ALA A 68 -13.60 3.24 -6.63
CA ALA A 68 -12.49 2.76 -7.49
C ALA A 68 -11.10 3.18 -6.98
N TYR A 69 -11.00 4.35 -6.34
CA TYR A 69 -9.75 4.93 -5.84
C TYR A 69 -9.56 4.72 -4.33
N ARG A 70 -10.65 4.55 -3.58
CA ARG A 70 -10.62 4.32 -2.14
C ARG A 70 -9.76 3.10 -1.74
N ASN A 71 -9.91 1.98 -2.42
CA ASN A 71 -9.18 0.75 -2.10
C ASN A 71 -7.66 0.91 -2.27
N PRO A 72 -7.13 1.38 -3.42
CA PRO A 72 -5.70 1.60 -3.56
C PRO A 72 -5.16 2.70 -2.65
N MET A 73 -5.91 3.79 -2.41
CA MET A 73 -5.51 4.85 -1.48
C MET A 73 -5.39 4.31 -0.04
N THR A 74 -6.44 3.66 0.47
CA THR A 74 -6.44 3.07 1.83
C THR A 74 -5.32 2.04 2.00
N SER A 75 -5.05 1.23 0.97
CA SER A 75 -3.95 0.27 1.00
C SER A 75 -2.58 0.95 1.10
N ARG A 76 -2.37 2.10 0.46
CA ARG A 76 -1.13 2.88 0.57
C ARG A 76 -0.99 3.50 1.95
N VAL A 77 -2.06 4.11 2.48
CA VAL A 77 -2.05 4.70 3.83
C VAL A 77 -1.67 3.65 4.88
N ARG A 78 -2.25 2.44 4.80
CA ARG A 78 -1.86 1.31 5.65
C ARG A 78 -0.40 0.90 5.50
N SER A 79 0.17 0.98 4.29
CA SER A 79 1.59 0.68 4.08
C SER A 79 2.48 1.69 4.76
N TYR A 80 2.22 2.98 4.59
CA TYR A 80 3.00 4.02 5.25
C TYR A 80 2.91 3.93 6.77
N LYS A 81 1.73 3.64 7.33
CA LYS A 81 1.56 3.41 8.77
C LYS A 81 2.51 2.31 9.29
N ARG A 82 2.61 1.17 8.59
CA ARG A 82 3.55 0.09 8.92
C ARG A 82 5.01 0.53 8.81
N ASP A 83 5.34 1.29 7.77
CA ASP A 83 6.71 1.74 7.54
C ASP A 83 7.17 2.71 8.64
N PHE A 84 6.32 3.64 9.07
CA PHE A 84 6.61 4.55 10.19
C PHE A 84 6.63 3.84 11.56
N GLU A 85 5.78 2.82 11.78
CA GLU A 85 5.87 1.98 12.97
C GLU A 85 7.20 1.21 13.03
N LYS A 86 7.66 0.69 11.90
CA LYS A 86 8.96 0.02 11.81
C LYS A 86 10.11 0.99 12.12
N LEU A 87 10.08 2.19 11.54
CA LEU A 87 11.07 3.23 11.84
C LEU A 87 11.07 3.61 13.32
N ARG A 88 9.89 3.73 13.94
CA ARG A 88 9.75 3.97 15.40
C ARG A 88 10.36 2.84 16.22
N LYS A 89 10.12 1.57 15.83
CA LYS A 89 10.69 0.40 16.51
C LYS A 89 12.22 0.32 16.34
N ASP A 90 12.74 0.69 15.18
CA ASP A 90 14.18 0.73 14.91
C ASP A 90 14.88 1.88 15.65
N LEU A 91 14.19 3.00 15.87
CA LEU A 91 14.65 4.09 16.74
C LEU A 91 14.63 3.70 18.23
N GLY A 92 13.59 2.96 18.65
CA GLY A 92 13.38 2.51 20.03
C GLY A 92 14.26 1.33 20.46
N LYS A 93 14.89 0.62 19.52
CA LYS A 93 15.96 -0.33 19.85
C LYS A 93 17.13 0.49 20.42
N PRO A 94 17.46 0.37 21.71
CA PRO A 94 18.69 1.00 22.20
C PRO A 94 19.82 0.45 21.35
N SER A 95 20.67 1.35 20.85
CA SER A 95 21.93 0.99 20.21
C SER A 95 22.87 0.34 21.24
N GLY A 96 22.48 -0.81 21.76
CA GLY A 96 23.28 -1.73 22.53
C GLY A 96 23.71 -2.82 21.58
N GLY A 97 24.63 -2.49 20.67
CA GLY A 97 25.41 -3.52 20.01
C GLY A 97 26.04 -4.43 21.08
N PRO A 98 26.28 -5.71 20.80
CA PRO A 98 26.95 -6.61 21.72
C PRO A 98 28.32 -5.99 22.05
N ARG A 99 28.52 -5.50 23.28
CA ARG A 99 29.85 -5.26 23.81
C ARG A 99 30.45 -6.64 24.06
N VAL A 100 31.04 -7.22 23.02
CA VAL A 100 32.01 -8.29 23.15
C VAL A 100 33.27 -7.64 23.72
N THR A 101 33.33 -7.46 25.04
CA THR A 101 34.57 -7.18 25.76
C THR A 101 35.19 -8.52 26.13
N PHE A 102 35.80 -9.19 25.16
CA PHE A 102 36.84 -10.19 25.41
C PHE A 102 38.18 -9.47 25.36
N GLY A 103 39.00 -9.66 26.39
CA GLY A 103 40.36 -9.12 26.47
C GLY A 103 40.58 -8.19 27.65
N ARG A 104 40.41 -8.70 28.88
CA ARG A 104 41.02 -8.12 30.08
C ARG A 104 42.49 -8.56 30.07
N GLU A 105 43.34 -7.71 29.52
CA GLU A 105 44.78 -7.77 29.73
C GLU A 105 45.20 -6.45 30.34
N GLU A 106 45.06 -6.33 31.66
CA GLU A 106 45.96 -5.52 32.47
C GLU A 106 45.77 -5.80 33.98
N LEU A 107 46.91 -6.15 34.57
CA LEU A 107 47.38 -5.87 35.93
C LEU A 107 46.82 -6.69 37.10
N PHE A 108 47.68 -7.64 37.50
CA PHE A 108 47.82 -8.23 38.83
C PHE A 108 47.81 -7.14 39.93
N ASP A 109 46.83 -7.16 40.83
CA ASP A 109 47.06 -6.89 42.26
C ASP A 109 45.92 -7.48 43.14
N SER A 110 46.27 -8.51 43.91
CA SER A 110 45.83 -8.86 45.26
C SER A 110 44.35 -8.72 45.69
N ASN A 111 43.64 -9.85 45.84
CA ASN A 111 42.88 -10.31 47.05
C ASN A 111 41.76 -11.33 46.68
N PRO A 112 41.89 -12.64 47.01
CA PRO A 112 41.03 -13.70 46.46
C PRO A 112 39.58 -13.73 47.01
N GLU A 113 39.30 -13.19 48.20
CA GLU A 113 37.95 -13.26 48.80
C GLU A 113 36.99 -12.16 48.31
N SER A 114 37.50 -10.97 47.98
CA SER A 114 36.71 -9.89 47.37
C SER A 114 36.36 -10.16 45.91
N ASP A 115 37.26 -10.85 45.19
CA ASP A 115 37.13 -11.14 43.77
C ASP A 115 36.01 -12.17 43.49
N GLN A 116 35.82 -13.14 44.41
CA GLN A 116 34.75 -14.14 44.28
C GLN A 116 33.35 -13.52 44.48
N LYS A 117 33.18 -12.63 45.46
CA LYS A 117 31.90 -11.92 45.67
C LYS A 117 31.60 -10.95 44.53
N PHE A 118 32.61 -10.24 44.03
CA PHE A 118 32.46 -9.35 42.88
C PHE A 118 32.06 -10.13 41.61
N ARG A 119 32.67 -11.29 41.36
CA ARG A 119 32.32 -12.17 40.23
C ARG A 119 30.91 -12.74 40.34
N VAL A 120 30.46 -13.13 41.53
CA VAL A 120 29.09 -13.65 41.74
C VAL A 120 28.05 -12.54 41.56
N ASN A 121 28.30 -11.33 42.08
CA ASN A 121 27.42 -10.18 41.87
C ASN A 121 27.34 -9.79 40.40
N GLN A 122 28.48 -9.77 39.68
CA GLN A 122 28.52 -9.51 38.25
C GLN A 122 27.82 -10.60 37.43
N ALA A 123 27.96 -11.87 37.81
CA ALA A 123 27.23 -12.97 37.18
C ALA A 123 25.73 -12.85 37.42
N THR A 124 25.31 -12.46 38.62
CA THR A 124 23.91 -12.25 38.99
C THR A 124 23.30 -11.06 38.24
N GLU A 125 24.04 -9.95 38.13
CA GLU A 125 23.63 -8.77 37.35
C GLU A 125 23.50 -9.09 35.86
N SER A 126 24.46 -9.85 35.31
CA SER A 126 24.40 -10.35 33.94
C SER A 126 23.18 -11.24 33.70
N LEU A 127 22.91 -12.19 34.61
CA LEU A 127 21.71 -13.03 34.54
C LEU A 127 20.42 -12.21 34.60
N ASN A 128 20.34 -11.24 35.51
CA ASN A 128 19.14 -10.42 35.65
C ASN A 128 18.89 -9.59 34.37
N ARG A 129 19.95 -9.00 33.80
CA ARG A 129 19.89 -8.30 32.52
C ARG A 129 19.50 -9.22 31.35
N THR A 130 19.97 -10.46 31.37
CA THR A 130 19.61 -11.47 30.36
C THR A 130 18.14 -11.87 30.48
N SER A 131 17.66 -12.09 31.71
CA SER A 131 16.23 -12.32 32.01
C SER A 131 15.35 -11.18 31.53
N GLU A 132 15.71 -9.93 31.82
CA GLU A 132 14.97 -8.78 31.29
C GLU A 132 15.00 -8.72 29.76
N SER A 133 16.13 -9.06 29.14
CA SER A 133 16.24 -9.09 27.68
C SER A 133 15.33 -10.16 27.08
N ILE A 134 15.27 -11.35 27.68
CA ILE A 134 14.36 -12.43 27.26
C ILE A 134 12.90 -12.01 27.46
N ALA A 135 12.56 -11.35 28.59
CA ALA A 135 11.22 -10.84 28.84
C ALA A 135 10.81 -9.77 27.80
N ARG A 136 11.74 -8.94 27.34
CA ARG A 136 11.49 -8.00 26.24
C ARG A 136 11.35 -8.71 24.90
N SER A 137 12.22 -9.66 24.59
CA SER A 137 12.16 -10.43 23.33
C SER A 137 10.88 -11.24 23.20
N THR A 138 10.40 -11.85 24.28
CA THR A 138 9.12 -12.57 24.30
C THR A 138 7.94 -11.64 24.09
N ARG A 139 7.91 -10.47 24.74
CA ARG A 139 6.89 -9.44 24.47
C ARG A 139 6.88 -9.01 23.00
N VAL A 140 8.05 -8.74 22.43
CA VAL A 140 8.18 -8.34 21.02
C VAL A 140 7.78 -9.47 20.08
N ALA A 141 8.08 -10.72 20.41
CA ALA A 141 7.67 -11.88 19.62
C ALA A 141 6.15 -12.04 19.59
N VAL A 142 5.48 -11.90 20.74
CA VAL A 142 4.00 -11.95 20.83
C VAL A 142 3.36 -10.82 20.05
N GLU A 143 3.87 -9.59 20.17
CA GLU A 143 3.40 -8.46 19.36
C GLU A 143 3.57 -8.73 17.86
N THR A 144 4.69 -9.34 17.48
CA THR A 144 4.97 -9.70 16.08
C THR A 144 4.06 -10.82 15.58
N GLU A 145 3.71 -11.79 16.42
CA GLU A 145 2.74 -12.85 16.11
C GLU A 145 1.33 -12.26 15.92
N GLN A 146 0.93 -11.32 16.78
CA GLN A 146 -0.35 -10.63 16.67
C GLN A 146 -0.45 -9.84 15.35
N ILE A 147 0.58 -9.06 15.02
CA ILE A 147 0.65 -8.33 13.73
C ILE A 147 0.64 -9.32 12.56
N GLY A 148 1.36 -10.45 12.67
CA GLY A 148 1.36 -11.51 11.67
C GLY A 148 -0.03 -12.12 11.44
N GLY A 149 -0.80 -12.32 12.50
CA GLY A 149 -2.19 -12.78 12.44
C GLY A 149 -3.10 -11.81 11.70
N GLU A 150 -3.02 -10.52 12.04
CA GLU A 150 -3.76 -9.45 11.37
C GLU A 150 -3.42 -9.36 9.88
N ILE A 151 -2.14 -9.53 9.51
CA ILE A 151 -1.71 -9.56 8.11
C ILE A 151 -2.35 -10.73 7.35
N ILE A 152 -2.45 -11.92 7.97
CA ILE A 152 -3.05 -13.09 7.32
C ILE A 152 -4.55 -12.87 7.08
N GLU A 153 -5.24 -12.26 8.03
CA GLU A 153 -6.66 -11.88 7.89
C GLU A 153 -6.85 -10.88 6.75
N ASP A 154 -6.07 -9.80 6.73
CA ASP A 154 -6.10 -8.77 5.68
C ASP A 154 -5.81 -9.37 4.28
N LEU A 155 -4.86 -10.30 4.17
CA LEU A 155 -4.56 -11.00 2.92
C LEU A 155 -5.73 -11.90 2.47
N GLY A 156 -6.45 -12.49 3.43
CA GLY A 156 -7.69 -13.24 3.19
C GLY A 156 -8.76 -12.36 2.55
N ASP A 157 -9.00 -11.18 3.13
CA ASP A 157 -9.97 -10.21 2.63
C ASP A 157 -9.59 -9.66 1.26
N GLN A 158 -8.31 -9.36 1.05
CA GLN A 158 -7.80 -8.95 -0.26
C GLN A 158 -8.00 -10.03 -1.32
N ARG A 159 -7.71 -11.29 -0.98
CA ARG A 159 -7.95 -12.43 -1.86
C ARG A 159 -9.42 -12.55 -2.23
N GLU A 160 -10.34 -12.38 -1.27
CA GLU A 160 -11.77 -12.42 -1.54
C GLU A 160 -12.21 -11.28 -2.47
N SER A 161 -11.73 -10.06 -2.23
CA SER A 161 -12.00 -8.90 -3.09
C SER A 161 -11.49 -9.12 -4.52
N LEU A 162 -10.31 -9.71 -4.68
CA LEU A 162 -9.73 -10.05 -5.99
C LEU A 162 -10.58 -11.11 -6.71
N ILE A 163 -11.04 -12.14 -6.00
CA ILE A 163 -11.95 -13.16 -6.55
C ILE A 163 -13.27 -12.52 -7.02
N ARG A 164 -13.90 -11.69 -6.19
CA ARG A 164 -15.14 -10.97 -6.55
C ARG A 164 -14.95 -10.08 -7.78
N THR A 165 -13.82 -9.38 -7.86
CA THR A 165 -13.48 -8.53 -9.01
C THR A 165 -13.27 -9.37 -10.28
N ARG A 166 -12.56 -10.50 -10.16
CA ARG A 166 -12.35 -11.44 -11.27
C ARG A 166 -13.66 -12.01 -11.79
N ASP A 167 -14.57 -12.38 -10.90
CA ASP A 167 -15.86 -12.95 -11.28
C ASP A 167 -16.77 -11.91 -11.95
N ARG A 168 -16.80 -10.67 -11.45
CA ARG A 168 -17.47 -9.53 -12.12
C ARG A 168 -16.89 -9.22 -13.51
N LEU A 169 -15.58 -9.33 -13.67
CA LEU A 169 -14.93 -9.14 -14.97
C LEU A 169 -15.36 -10.24 -15.96
N LYS A 170 -15.41 -11.50 -15.50
CA LYS A 170 -15.86 -12.64 -16.30
C LYS A 170 -17.33 -12.49 -16.73
N GLU A 171 -18.20 -12.03 -15.83
CA GLU A 171 -19.60 -11.73 -16.13
C GLU A 171 -19.73 -10.58 -17.14
N THR A 172 -19.00 -9.48 -16.94
CA THR A 172 -18.94 -8.36 -17.89
C THR A 172 -18.50 -8.81 -19.30
N HIS A 173 -17.50 -9.69 -19.40
CA HIS A 173 -17.08 -10.26 -20.68
C HIS A 173 -18.19 -11.07 -21.37
N GLN A 174 -18.98 -11.83 -20.60
CA GLN A 174 -20.10 -12.60 -21.12
C GLN A 174 -21.24 -11.69 -21.61
N ASP A 175 -21.53 -10.61 -20.89
CA ASP A 175 -22.56 -9.64 -21.27
C ASP A 175 -22.15 -8.75 -22.45
N LEU A 176 -20.85 -8.44 -22.61
CA LEU A 176 -20.33 -7.80 -23.82
C LEU A 176 -20.58 -8.68 -25.07
N GLY A 177 -20.39 -10.00 -24.94
CA GLY A 177 -20.66 -10.96 -26.01
C GLY A 177 -22.14 -10.98 -26.41
N ARG A 178 -23.05 -10.92 -25.44
CA ARG A 178 -24.50 -10.82 -25.68
C ARG A 178 -24.88 -9.50 -26.34
N SER A 179 -24.33 -8.39 -25.84
CA SER A 179 -24.58 -7.04 -26.35
C SER A 179 -24.15 -6.92 -27.81
N ARG A 180 -22.98 -7.45 -28.17
CA ARG A 180 -22.50 -7.48 -29.56
C ARG A 180 -23.40 -8.29 -30.48
N ARG A 181 -23.96 -9.41 -29.99
CA ARG A 181 -24.93 -10.21 -30.75
C ARG A 181 -26.23 -9.45 -31.01
N ILE A 182 -26.75 -8.74 -30.00
CA ILE A 182 -27.96 -7.92 -30.13
C ILE A 182 -27.71 -6.76 -31.11
N LEU A 183 -26.61 -6.03 -30.96
CA LEU A 183 -26.23 -4.94 -31.86
C LEU A 183 -26.09 -5.40 -33.32
N ASN A 184 -25.41 -6.53 -33.56
CA ASN A 184 -25.32 -7.10 -34.91
C ASN A 184 -26.70 -7.48 -35.46
N SER A 185 -27.60 -8.03 -34.64
CA SER A 185 -28.96 -8.35 -35.07
C SER A 185 -29.77 -7.10 -35.45
N MET A 186 -29.60 -6.00 -34.71
CA MET A 186 -30.21 -4.71 -35.03
C MET A 186 -29.62 -4.13 -36.32
N ALA A 187 -28.30 -4.17 -36.49
CA ALA A 187 -27.61 -3.67 -37.67
C ALA A 187 -28.07 -4.39 -38.95
N ILE A 188 -28.22 -5.72 -38.90
CA ILE A 188 -28.71 -6.52 -40.04
C ILE A 188 -30.17 -6.18 -40.37
N ARG A 189 -31.04 -6.02 -39.36
CA ARG A 189 -32.43 -5.58 -39.57
C ARG A 189 -32.51 -4.20 -40.22
N VAL A 190 -31.67 -3.26 -39.78
CA VAL A 190 -31.61 -1.92 -40.39
C VAL A 190 -31.11 -1.98 -41.82
N ALA A 191 -30.06 -2.78 -42.10
CA ALA A 191 -29.53 -2.93 -43.44
C ALA A 191 -30.53 -3.57 -44.41
N THR A 192 -31.24 -4.62 -43.98
CA THR A 192 -32.29 -5.27 -44.78
C THR A 192 -33.46 -4.32 -45.06
N ASN A 193 -33.92 -3.56 -44.06
CA ASN A 193 -34.95 -2.54 -44.26
C ASN A 193 -34.51 -1.45 -45.26
N LYS A 194 -33.26 -0.97 -45.18
CA LYS A 194 -32.72 0.01 -46.14
C LYS A 194 -32.64 -0.56 -47.56
N LEU A 195 -32.25 -1.83 -47.71
CA LEU A 195 -32.15 -2.48 -49.01
C LEU A 195 -33.53 -2.69 -49.65
N LEU A 196 -34.54 -3.08 -48.86
CA LEU A 196 -35.93 -3.17 -49.33
C LEU A 196 -36.47 -1.81 -49.80
N LEU A 197 -36.18 -0.74 -49.04
CA LEU A 197 -36.60 0.61 -49.42
C LEU A 197 -35.97 1.05 -50.76
N LEU A 198 -34.68 0.78 -50.97
CA LEU A 198 -34.01 1.09 -52.23
C LEU A 198 -34.61 0.29 -53.39
N MET A 199 -34.92 -0.99 -53.18
CA MET A 199 -35.55 -1.85 -54.19
C MET A 199 -36.90 -1.30 -54.64
N ILE A 200 -37.75 -0.85 -53.70
CA ILE A 200 -39.07 -0.26 -54.02
C ILE A 200 -38.90 1.00 -54.88
N ILE A 201 -38.00 1.92 -54.52
CA ILE A 201 -37.74 3.16 -55.28
C ILE A 201 -37.30 2.85 -56.72
N VAL A 202 -36.42 1.87 -56.92
CA VAL A 202 -35.96 1.47 -58.26
C VAL A 202 -37.11 0.92 -59.10
N VAL A 203 -37.99 0.11 -58.50
CA VAL A 203 -39.17 -0.44 -59.18
C VAL A 203 -40.14 0.67 -59.58
N GLU A 204 -40.42 1.64 -58.69
CA GLU A 204 -41.28 2.79 -59.01
C GLU A 204 -40.73 3.62 -60.17
N LEU A 205 -39.43 3.91 -60.18
CA LEU A 205 -38.77 4.64 -61.27
C LEU A 205 -38.84 3.87 -62.59
N ALA A 206 -38.67 2.55 -62.57
CA ALA A 206 -38.78 1.72 -63.77
C ALA A 206 -40.20 1.76 -64.37
N ILE A 207 -41.24 1.70 -63.52
CA ILE A 207 -42.65 1.78 -63.96
C ILE A 207 -42.93 3.16 -64.55
N LEU A 208 -42.53 4.25 -63.87
CA LEU A 208 -42.70 5.61 -64.39
C LEU A 208 -41.97 5.79 -65.72
N GLY A 209 -40.74 5.31 -65.84
CA GLY A 209 -39.98 5.33 -67.08
C GLY A 209 -40.67 4.56 -68.22
N ALA A 210 -41.19 3.37 -67.94
CA ALA A 210 -41.93 2.57 -68.91
C ALA A 210 -43.20 3.27 -69.39
N VAL A 211 -43.97 3.90 -68.48
CA VAL A 211 -45.18 4.65 -68.83
C VAL A 211 -44.84 5.86 -69.70
N VAL A 212 -43.79 6.62 -69.36
CA VAL A 212 -43.34 7.77 -70.16
C VAL A 212 -42.88 7.33 -71.54
N TYR A 213 -42.10 6.25 -71.63
CA TYR A 213 -41.63 5.68 -72.90
C TYR A 213 -42.80 5.27 -73.78
N LEU A 214 -43.77 4.51 -73.24
CA LEU A 214 -44.96 4.10 -73.99
C LEU A 214 -45.81 5.30 -74.44
N LYS A 215 -45.92 6.36 -73.62
CA LYS A 215 -46.69 7.56 -73.97
C LYS A 215 -46.02 8.40 -75.06
N PHE A 216 -44.69 8.51 -75.05
CA PHE A 216 -43.94 9.37 -75.99
C PHE A 216 -43.54 8.67 -77.28
N PHE A 217 -43.22 7.38 -77.25
CA PHE A 217 -42.76 6.63 -78.43
C PHE A 217 -43.86 5.85 -79.15
N LYS A 218 -45.03 5.64 -78.52
CA LYS A 218 -46.14 4.87 -79.10
C LYS A 218 -47.28 5.77 -79.61
N LYS A 219 -46.94 6.99 -80.04
CA LYS A 219 -47.80 7.93 -80.77
C LYS A 219 -47.14 8.27 -82.10
#